data_AF-A0A843ML30-F1
#
_entry.id   AF-A0A843ML30-F1
#
_cell.length_a   1.000
_cell.length_b   1.000
_cell.length_c   1.000
_cell.angle_alpha   90.00
_cell.angle_beta   90.00
_cell.angle_gamma   90.00
#
_symmetry.space_group_name_H-M   'P 1'
#
loop_
_entity.id
_entity.type
_entity.pdbx_description
1 polymer ?
#
loop_
_entity_poly.entity_id
_entity_poly.type
_entity_poly.pdbx_seq_one_letter_code
_entity_poly.pdbx_strand_id
1 'polypeptide(L)'
;MVRGPLEENVKELQKYVQEHPGQKIYIGFGWTLADKEPTAAMIDAVVSDVPVILQTRGGHEAWVNSKELEILNYSPEYIKEMGPQQIHVDANGKPTGFIQELPAIKLVNQLPFTVEELKGFILKWQEKTLASGFTAVCDAGIELCGDSIYQAISELEKEGKLKTGSMDYLW
;
A
#
# COMPACT_ATOMS: atom_id res chain seq x y z
N MET A 1 -14.46 4.42 -5.81
CA MET A 1 -13.59 4.75 -6.96
C MET A 1 -13.60 6.26 -7.09
N VAL A 2 -12.61 6.96 -6.54
CA VAL A 2 -12.63 8.42 -6.43
C VAL A 2 -11.80 9.01 -7.57
N ARG A 3 -12.48 9.73 -8.47
CA ARG A 3 -11.87 10.63 -9.46
C ARG A 3 -12.19 12.04 -8.98
N GLY A 4 -11.40 12.55 -8.05
CA GLY A 4 -11.72 13.81 -7.40
C GLY A 4 -10.48 14.55 -6.92
N PRO A 5 -10.58 15.89 -6.76
CA PRO A 5 -9.53 16.69 -6.12
C PRO A 5 -9.28 16.17 -4.69
N LEU A 6 -8.16 16.55 -4.07
CA LEU A 6 -7.76 16.03 -2.75
C LEU A 6 -8.89 16.09 -1.72
N GLU A 7 -9.71 17.14 -1.74
CA GLU A 7 -10.86 17.33 -0.84
C GLU A 7 -11.92 16.22 -0.97
N GLU A 8 -12.11 15.64 -2.16
CA GLU A 8 -13.04 14.53 -2.35
C GLU A 8 -12.49 13.24 -1.75
N ASN A 9 -11.19 12.98 -1.90
CA ASN A 9 -10.53 11.84 -1.27
C ASN A 9 -10.58 11.93 0.26
N VAL A 10 -10.41 13.14 0.83
CA VAL A 10 -10.58 13.39 2.28
C VAL A 10 -12.01 13.10 2.74
N LYS A 11 -13.02 13.51 1.96
CA LYS A 11 -14.42 13.22 2.30
C LYS A 11 -14.73 11.73 2.27
N GLU A 12 -14.22 11.00 1.28
CA GLU A 12 -14.42 9.56 1.21
C GLU A 12 -13.71 8.85 2.37
N LEU A 13 -12.49 9.27 2.72
CA LEU A 13 -11.80 8.79 3.91
C LEU A 13 -12.62 9.07 5.17
N GLN A 14 -13.13 10.29 5.34
CA GLN A 14 -13.95 10.65 6.50
C GLN A 14 -15.17 9.77 6.64
N LYS A 15 -15.89 9.53 5.53
CA LYS A 15 -17.02 8.62 5.50
C LYS A 15 -16.60 7.20 5.90
N TYR A 16 -15.52 6.69 5.33
CA TYR A 16 -15.04 5.34 5.61
C TYR A 16 -14.63 5.15 7.08
N VAL A 17 -13.92 6.13 7.66
CA VAL A 17 -13.52 6.13 9.08
C VAL A 17 -14.75 6.11 10.00
N GLN A 18 -15.81 6.84 9.66
CA GLN A 18 -17.06 6.86 10.42
C GLN A 18 -17.84 5.54 10.33
N GLU A 19 -17.87 4.93 9.15
CA GLU A 19 -18.57 3.66 8.91
C GLU A 19 -17.81 2.45 9.50
N HIS A 20 -16.50 2.58 9.69
CA HIS A 20 -15.62 1.51 10.17
C HIS A 20 -14.77 1.95 11.37
N PRO A 21 -15.37 2.30 12.52
CA PRO A 21 -14.61 2.69 13.69
C PRO A 21 -13.79 1.51 14.26
N GLY A 22 -12.68 1.81 14.93
CA GLY A 22 -11.87 0.81 15.65
C GLY A 22 -10.91 0.00 14.78
N GLN A 23 -10.67 0.41 13.53
CA GLN A 23 -9.61 -0.17 12.71
C GLN A 23 -8.24 0.15 13.30
N LYS A 24 -7.29 -0.79 13.12
CA LYS A 24 -5.89 -0.59 13.53
C LYS A 24 -5.13 0.30 12.55
N ILE A 25 -5.56 0.31 11.29
CA ILE A 25 -5.00 1.09 10.18
C ILE A 25 -6.10 1.29 9.14
N TYR A 26 -6.10 2.45 8.47
CA TYR A 26 -6.94 2.68 7.29
C TYR A 26 -6.07 2.63 6.03
N ILE A 27 -6.44 1.77 5.09
CA ILE A 27 -5.73 1.59 3.82
C ILE A 27 -6.69 1.91 2.69
N GLY A 28 -6.24 2.73 1.75
CA GLY A 28 -6.99 3.10 0.55
C GLY A 28 -6.12 3.00 -0.70
N PHE A 29 -6.74 2.67 -1.84
CA PHE A 29 -6.05 2.59 -3.12
C PHE A 29 -6.87 3.26 -4.22
N GLY A 30 -6.18 3.81 -5.22
CA GLY A 30 -6.79 4.16 -6.50
C GLY A 30 -7.17 5.63 -6.67
N TRP A 31 -6.74 6.49 -5.76
CA TRP A 31 -6.81 7.94 -5.98
C TRP A 31 -5.77 8.37 -7.03
N THR A 32 -5.92 9.58 -7.58
CA THR A 32 -5.01 10.13 -8.58
C THR A 32 -4.41 11.42 -8.07
N LEU A 33 -3.12 11.62 -8.31
CA LEU A 33 -2.46 12.87 -7.96
C LEU A 33 -3.14 14.06 -8.65
N ALA A 34 -3.47 15.07 -7.85
CA ALA A 34 -4.02 16.34 -8.33
C ALA A 34 -2.89 17.37 -8.46
N ASP A 35 -3.19 18.58 -8.95
CA ASP A 35 -2.19 19.64 -9.15
C ASP A 35 -1.52 20.15 -7.86
N LYS A 36 -2.06 19.78 -6.69
CA LYS A 36 -1.54 20.15 -5.37
C LYS A 36 -1.02 18.91 -4.66
N GLU A 37 0.14 19.05 -4.02
CA GLU A 37 0.71 18.00 -3.18
C GLU A 37 -0.17 17.76 -1.94
N PRO A 38 -0.49 16.50 -1.62
CA PRO A 38 -1.17 16.17 -0.38
C PRO A 38 -0.26 16.36 0.83
N THR A 39 -0.87 16.53 2.00
CA THR A 39 -0.11 16.67 3.26
C THR A 39 -0.74 15.82 4.35
N ALA A 40 0.06 15.36 5.31
CA ALA A 40 -0.39 14.61 6.47
C ALA A 40 -1.50 15.36 7.22
N ALA A 41 -1.36 16.68 7.38
CA ALA A 41 -2.33 17.54 8.06
C ALA A 41 -3.76 17.46 7.50
N MET A 42 -3.90 17.22 6.19
CA MET A 42 -5.21 17.06 5.57
C MET A 42 -5.89 15.74 5.99
N ILE A 43 -5.13 14.65 6.22
CA ILE A 43 -5.66 13.41 6.78
C ILE A 43 -5.82 13.52 8.30
N ASP A 44 -4.88 14.16 9.00
CA ASP A 44 -4.95 14.33 10.46
C ASP A 44 -6.21 15.07 10.90
N ALA A 45 -6.76 15.94 10.06
CA ALA A 45 -8.04 16.61 10.28
C ALA A 45 -9.25 15.65 10.28
N VAL A 46 -9.10 14.46 9.69
CA VAL A 46 -10.10 13.38 9.68
C VAL A 46 -9.80 12.36 10.78
N VAL A 47 -8.56 11.88 10.83
CA VAL A 47 -8.07 10.89 11.80
C VAL A 47 -6.56 11.04 12.00
N SER A 48 -6.17 11.33 13.23
CA SER A 48 -4.77 11.62 13.61
C SER A 48 -4.15 10.59 14.54
N ASP A 49 -4.95 9.72 15.14
CA ASP A 49 -4.53 8.72 16.13
C ASP A 49 -4.41 7.29 15.56
N VAL A 50 -4.98 7.04 14.37
CA VAL A 50 -4.88 5.78 13.63
C VAL A 50 -4.06 6.00 12.36
N PRO A 51 -3.08 5.13 12.03
CA PRO A 51 -2.31 5.25 10.80
C PRO A 51 -3.19 5.16 9.55
N VAL A 52 -2.84 5.95 8.54
CA VAL A 52 -3.52 5.96 7.25
C VAL A 52 -2.51 5.87 6.12
N ILE A 53 -2.75 4.96 5.18
CA ILE A 53 -1.97 4.81 3.94
C ILE A 53 -2.93 4.86 2.75
N LEU A 54 -2.81 5.91 1.92
CA LEU A 54 -3.56 6.03 0.66
C LEU A 54 -2.60 5.94 -0.52
N GLN A 55 -2.62 4.85 -1.27
CA GLN A 55 -1.81 4.71 -2.49
C GLN A 55 -2.57 5.15 -3.74
N THR A 56 -1.87 5.78 -4.67
CA THR A 56 -2.45 6.18 -5.96
C THR A 56 -2.80 4.95 -6.80
N ARG A 57 -3.56 5.17 -7.87
CA ARG A 57 -3.86 4.14 -8.88
C ARG A 57 -2.61 3.52 -9.49
N GLY A 58 -1.52 4.29 -9.60
CA GLY A 58 -0.25 3.78 -10.11
C GLY A 58 0.51 2.94 -9.10
N GLY A 59 0.26 3.11 -7.79
CA GLY A 59 1.02 2.47 -6.73
C GLY A 59 2.41 3.06 -6.49
N HIS A 60 2.81 4.08 -7.25
CA HIS A 60 4.10 4.76 -7.13
C HIS A 60 4.05 5.97 -6.20
N GLU A 61 2.88 6.40 -5.76
CA GLU A 61 2.77 7.48 -4.78
C GLU A 61 1.83 7.09 -3.65
N ALA A 62 2.15 7.59 -2.47
CA ALA A 62 1.38 7.37 -1.26
C ALA A 62 1.19 8.68 -0.50
N TRP A 63 0.01 8.79 0.09
CA TRP A 63 -0.36 9.86 1.00
C TRP A 63 -0.66 9.26 2.36
N VAL A 64 0.14 9.66 3.34
CA VAL A 64 0.11 9.15 4.72
C VAL A 64 -0.12 10.28 5.72
N ASN A 65 -0.67 9.94 6.89
CA ASN A 65 -0.91 10.89 7.97
C ASN A 65 0.28 10.98 8.95
N SER A 66 0.19 11.87 9.94
CA SER A 66 1.28 12.07 10.90
C SER A 66 1.56 10.80 11.71
N LYS A 67 0.50 10.03 12.05
CA LYS A 67 0.64 8.77 12.79
C LYS A 67 1.44 7.72 12.03
N GLU A 68 1.21 7.60 10.73
CA GLU A 68 1.97 6.69 9.87
C GLU A 68 3.42 7.17 9.69
N LEU A 69 3.66 8.48 9.58
CA LEU A 69 5.02 9.03 9.55
C LEU A 69 5.80 8.72 10.84
N GLU A 70 5.14 8.72 12.01
CA GLU A 70 5.75 8.29 13.27
C GLU A 70 6.15 6.81 13.25
N ILE A 71 5.31 5.94 12.68
CA ILE A 71 5.57 4.50 12.57
C ILE A 71 6.73 4.24 11.60
N LEU A 72 6.72 4.93 10.46
CA LEU A 72 7.77 4.87 9.44
C LEU A 72 9.13 5.31 9.99
N ASN A 73 9.14 6.28 10.89
CA ASN A 73 10.31 6.74 11.62
C ASN A 73 11.55 6.95 10.71
N TYR A 74 11.34 7.59 9.56
CA TYR A 74 12.41 7.81 8.59
C TYR A 74 13.56 8.61 9.21
N SER A 75 14.77 8.04 9.16
CA SER A 75 15.94 8.73 9.67
C SER A 75 16.31 9.92 8.76
N PRO A 76 16.95 10.98 9.28
CA PRO A 76 17.45 12.07 8.46
C PRO A 76 18.39 11.61 7.33
N GLU A 77 19.19 10.57 7.58
CA GLU A 77 20.08 9.96 6.58
C GLU A 77 19.28 9.30 5.46
N TYR A 78 18.23 8.55 5.79
CA TYR A 78 17.36 7.91 4.81
C TYR A 78 16.59 8.94 3.96
N ILE A 79 16.04 9.98 4.59
CA ILE A 79 15.38 11.09 3.90
C ILE A 79 16.35 11.76 2.92
N LYS A 80 17.60 11.97 3.34
CA LYS A 80 18.65 12.55 2.49
C LYS A 80 19.03 11.64 1.32
N GLU A 81 19.11 10.33 1.55
CA GLU A 81 19.43 9.33 0.53
C GLU A 81 18.35 9.27 -0.57
N MET A 82 17.08 9.21 -0.17
CA MET A 82 15.95 9.17 -1.11
C MET A 82 15.73 10.52 -1.81
N GLY A 83 16.02 11.62 -1.11
CA GLY A 83 15.88 12.98 -1.62
C GLY A 83 14.42 13.47 -1.70
N PRO A 84 14.24 14.78 -1.97
CA PRO A 84 12.93 15.43 -1.91
C PRO A 84 11.95 15.00 -3.01
N GLN A 85 12.40 14.23 -4.00
CA GLN A 85 11.56 13.69 -5.08
C GLN A 85 10.87 12.37 -4.70
N GLN A 86 11.34 11.70 -3.64
CA GLN A 86 10.76 10.44 -3.17
C GLN A 86 10.16 10.57 -1.77
N ILE A 87 10.73 11.44 -0.93
CA ILE A 87 10.16 11.79 0.38
C ILE A 87 10.06 13.31 0.43
N HIS A 88 8.85 13.84 0.26
CA HIS A 88 8.63 15.27 0.26
C HIS A 88 8.77 15.82 1.67
N VAL A 89 9.56 16.88 1.84
CA VAL A 89 9.83 17.49 3.15
C VAL A 89 9.41 18.95 3.20
N ASP A 90 9.07 19.43 4.39
CA ASP A 90 8.80 20.84 4.66
C ASP A 90 10.11 21.67 4.73
N ALA A 91 9.96 22.98 5.01
CA ALA A 91 11.10 23.89 5.15
C ALA A 91 12.07 23.53 6.30
N ASN A 92 11.65 22.68 7.24
CA ASN A 92 12.47 22.19 8.35
C ASN A 92 13.06 20.79 8.08
N GLY A 93 12.83 20.22 6.89
CA GLY A 93 13.29 18.88 6.53
C GLY A 93 12.43 17.75 7.09
N LYS A 94 11.21 18.03 7.58
CA LYS A 94 10.29 17.00 8.08
C LYS A 94 9.42 16.45 6.95
N PRO A 95 9.19 15.12 6.87
CA PRO A 95 8.29 14.54 5.87
C PRO A 95 6.88 15.16 5.93
N THR A 96 6.35 15.51 4.77
CA THR A 96 5.04 16.16 4.62
C THR A 96 3.88 15.16 4.62
N GLY A 97 4.16 13.87 4.42
CA GLY A 97 3.16 12.82 4.23
C GLY A 97 2.93 12.45 2.77
N PHE A 98 3.60 13.11 1.81
CA PHE A 98 3.62 12.69 0.41
C PHE A 98 4.92 11.94 0.10
N ILE A 99 4.77 10.69 -0.36
CA ILE A 99 5.86 9.74 -0.59
C ILE A 99 5.72 9.21 -2.02
N GLN A 100 6.83 9.05 -2.72
CA GLN A 100 6.87 8.58 -4.11
C GLN A 100 7.91 7.47 -4.31
N GLU A 101 7.76 6.75 -5.42
CA GLU A 101 8.62 5.67 -5.91
C GLU A 101 8.84 4.55 -4.89
N LEU A 102 10.08 4.08 -4.76
CA LEU A 102 10.42 2.90 -3.98
C LEU A 102 9.95 2.99 -2.51
N PRO A 103 10.10 4.12 -1.79
CA PRO A 103 9.49 4.30 -0.48
C PRO A 103 7.97 4.08 -0.44
N ALA A 104 7.23 4.60 -1.43
CA ALA A 104 5.76 4.46 -1.49
C ALA A 104 5.32 3.03 -1.82
N ILE A 105 6.01 2.39 -2.76
CA ILE A 105 5.78 0.99 -3.15
C ILE A 105 5.99 0.07 -1.94
N LYS A 106 7.05 0.31 -1.17
CA LYS A 106 7.41 -0.52 0.00
C LYS A 106 6.42 -0.43 1.15
N LEU A 107 5.51 0.55 1.19
CA LEU A 107 4.47 0.64 2.23
C LEU A 107 3.54 -0.58 2.25
N VAL A 108 3.41 -1.31 1.14
CA VAL A 108 2.62 -2.55 1.08
C VAL A 108 3.15 -3.63 2.05
N ASN A 109 4.43 -3.60 2.40
CA ASN A 109 5.03 -4.51 3.38
C ASN A 109 4.51 -4.29 4.81
N GLN A 110 3.90 -3.14 5.09
CA GLN A 110 3.34 -2.84 6.41
C GLN A 110 1.92 -3.39 6.59
N LEU A 111 1.30 -3.90 5.52
CA LEU A 111 -0.06 -4.40 5.58
C LEU A 111 -0.08 -5.67 6.44
N PRO A 112 -0.91 -5.73 7.50
CA PRO A 112 -0.85 -6.80 8.50
C PRO A 112 -1.61 -8.05 8.03
N PHE A 113 -1.37 -8.50 6.80
CA PHE A 113 -2.02 -9.68 6.25
C PHE A 113 -1.45 -10.94 6.89
N THR A 114 -2.35 -11.77 7.41
CA THR A 114 -2.02 -13.12 7.86
C THR A 114 -1.76 -14.03 6.66
N VAL A 115 -1.01 -15.11 6.88
CA VAL A 115 -0.78 -16.15 5.87
C VAL A 115 -2.11 -16.67 5.30
N GLU A 116 -3.13 -16.86 6.14
CA GLU A 116 -4.45 -17.33 5.70
C GLU A 116 -5.19 -16.30 4.82
N GLU A 117 -5.09 -15.00 5.10
CA GLU A 117 -5.64 -13.97 4.22
C GLU A 117 -4.92 -13.95 2.86
N LEU A 118 -3.59 -14.06 2.88
CA LEU A 118 -2.77 -14.14 1.66
C LEU A 118 -3.16 -15.36 0.82
N LYS A 119 -3.36 -16.53 1.44
CA LYS A 119 -3.90 -17.72 0.75
C LYS A 119 -5.25 -17.43 0.09
N GLY A 120 -6.14 -16.76 0.81
CA GLY A 120 -7.44 -16.34 0.28
C GLY A 120 -7.32 -15.45 -0.95
N PHE A 121 -6.40 -14.48 -0.93
CA PHE A 121 -6.13 -13.60 -2.08
C PHE A 121 -5.57 -14.37 -3.27
N ILE A 122 -4.58 -15.24 -3.06
CA ILE A 122 -3.96 -16.08 -4.10
C ILE A 122 -5.03 -16.95 -4.76
N LEU A 123 -5.87 -17.64 -3.98
CA LEU A 123 -6.91 -18.52 -4.52
C LEU A 123 -7.96 -17.77 -5.34
N LYS A 124 -8.39 -16.60 -4.86
CA LYS A 124 -9.36 -15.74 -5.58
C LYS A 124 -8.78 -15.18 -6.87
N TRP A 125 -7.50 -14.81 -6.86
CA TRP A 125 -6.79 -14.37 -8.05
C TRP A 125 -6.63 -15.53 -9.04
N GLN A 126 -6.20 -16.71 -8.57
CA GLN A 126 -6.04 -17.92 -9.38
C GLN A 126 -7.34 -18.31 -10.08
N GLU A 127 -8.49 -18.26 -9.40
CA GLU A 127 -9.80 -18.54 -10.00
C GLU A 127 -10.06 -17.67 -11.23
N LYS A 128 -9.81 -16.35 -11.13
CA LYS A 128 -9.98 -15.40 -12.22
C LYS A 128 -8.98 -15.65 -13.36
N THR A 129 -7.73 -15.93 -13.03
CA THR A 129 -6.66 -16.20 -13.99
C THR A 129 -6.94 -17.45 -14.81
N LEU A 130 -7.30 -18.55 -14.13
CA LEU A 130 -7.66 -19.81 -14.78
C LEU A 130 -8.94 -19.68 -15.62
N ALA A 131 -9.96 -18.98 -15.12
CA ALA A 131 -11.18 -18.70 -15.87
C ALA A 131 -10.92 -17.90 -17.17
N SER A 132 -9.82 -17.16 -17.23
CA SER A 132 -9.38 -16.41 -18.40
C SER A 132 -8.48 -17.24 -19.36
N GLY A 133 -8.22 -18.51 -19.04
CA GLY A 133 -7.43 -19.43 -19.86
C GLY A 133 -5.91 -19.39 -19.61
N PHE A 134 -5.44 -18.57 -18.67
CA PHE A 134 -4.03 -18.54 -18.28
C PHE A 134 -3.73 -19.66 -17.27
N THR A 135 -2.70 -20.47 -17.54
CA THR A 135 -2.31 -21.62 -16.70
C THR A 135 -0.95 -21.44 -16.01
N ALA A 136 -0.20 -20.42 -16.39
CA ALA A 136 1.06 -20.05 -15.77
C ALA A 136 1.20 -18.53 -15.69
N VAL A 137 1.93 -18.06 -14.68
CA VAL A 137 2.23 -16.64 -14.51
C VAL A 137 3.69 -16.43 -14.17
N CYS A 138 4.19 -15.26 -14.58
CA CYS A 138 5.43 -14.73 -14.06
C CYS A 138 5.06 -13.58 -13.12
N ASP A 139 5.41 -13.68 -11.84
CA ASP A 139 5.14 -12.59 -10.90
C ASP A 139 6.24 -11.52 -11.01
N ALA A 140 5.81 -10.26 -11.06
CA ALA A 140 6.69 -9.10 -11.10
C ALA A 140 6.38 -8.22 -9.89
N GLY A 141 7.03 -8.49 -8.76
CA GLY A 141 6.89 -7.71 -7.53
C GLY A 141 6.44 -8.51 -6.30
N ILE A 142 6.34 -9.85 -6.36
CA ILE A 142 5.99 -10.67 -5.20
C ILE A 142 6.91 -10.45 -3.99
N GLU A 143 8.17 -10.11 -4.24
CA GLU A 143 9.17 -9.75 -3.23
C GLU A 143 8.77 -8.50 -2.43
N LEU A 144 7.89 -7.66 -2.98
CA LEU A 144 7.36 -6.47 -2.32
C LEU A 144 6.29 -6.80 -1.29
N CYS A 145 5.77 -8.04 -1.25
CA CYS A 145 4.70 -8.45 -0.34
C CYS A 145 5.23 -9.08 0.97
N GLY A 146 6.55 -9.12 1.14
CA GLY A 146 7.23 -9.68 2.31
C GLY A 146 7.18 -11.22 2.39
N ASP A 147 7.89 -11.80 3.35
CA ASP A 147 8.16 -13.25 3.40
C ASP A 147 6.90 -14.13 3.57
N SER A 148 5.85 -13.60 4.17
CA SER A 148 4.60 -14.34 4.43
C SER A 148 3.89 -14.78 3.14
N ILE A 149 4.11 -14.10 2.02
CA ILE A 149 3.55 -14.51 0.72
C ILE A 149 4.14 -15.84 0.26
N TYR A 150 5.46 -16.03 0.42
CA TYR A 150 6.14 -17.26 0.05
C TYR A 150 5.69 -18.42 0.93
N GLN A 151 5.44 -18.16 2.21
CA GLN A 151 4.84 -19.15 3.11
C GLN A 151 3.44 -19.56 2.62
N ALA A 152 2.57 -18.59 2.30
CA ALA A 152 1.22 -18.86 1.81
C ALA A 152 1.23 -19.71 0.53
N ILE A 153 2.10 -19.38 -0.43
CA ILE A 153 2.29 -20.15 -1.67
C ILE A 153 2.79 -21.57 -1.37
N SER A 154 3.81 -21.71 -0.52
CA SER A 154 4.36 -23.02 -0.14
C SER A 154 3.32 -23.92 0.51
N GLU A 155 2.47 -23.36 1.38
CA GLU A 155 1.39 -24.11 2.03
C GLU A 155 0.29 -24.50 1.04
N LEU A 156 -0.14 -23.60 0.14
CA LEU A 156 -1.12 -23.94 -0.90
C LEU A 156 -0.63 -25.02 -1.87
N GLU A 157 0.66 -25.02 -2.20
CA GLU A 157 1.29 -26.06 -3.02
C GLU A 157 1.26 -27.41 -2.28
N LYS A 158 1.69 -27.45 -1.01
CA LYS A 158 1.65 -28.67 -0.18
C LYS A 158 0.23 -29.20 0.03
N GLU A 159 -0.75 -28.31 0.14
CA GLU A 159 -2.17 -28.64 0.23
C GLU A 159 -2.77 -29.09 -1.11
N GLY A 160 -2.03 -28.98 -2.22
CA GLY A 160 -2.50 -29.30 -3.57
C GLY A 160 -3.57 -28.35 -4.09
N LYS A 161 -3.67 -27.14 -3.52
CA LYS A 161 -4.67 -26.11 -3.86
C LYS A 161 -4.16 -25.10 -4.88
N LEU A 162 -2.85 -24.96 -5.04
CA LEU A 162 -2.25 -24.20 -6.13
C LEU A 162 -2.41 -25.00 -7.43
N LYS A 163 -2.88 -24.32 -8.48
CA LYS A 163 -3.25 -24.87 -9.79
C LYS A 163 -2.62 -24.11 -10.96
N THR A 164 -2.19 -22.87 -10.74
CA THR A 164 -1.37 -22.11 -11.68
C THR A 164 0.10 -22.44 -11.46
N GLY A 165 0.87 -22.65 -12.52
CA GLY A 165 2.33 -22.62 -12.42
C GLY A 165 2.81 -21.18 -12.15
N SER A 166 3.71 -20.99 -11.21
CA SER A 166 4.33 -19.69 -10.92
C SER A 166 5.83 -19.74 -11.21
N MET A 167 6.34 -18.68 -11.83
CA MET A 167 7.77 -18.45 -12.02
C MET A 167 8.08 -17.04 -11.50
N ASP A 168 9.12 -16.90 -10.70
CA ASP A 168 9.49 -15.60 -10.12
C ASP A 168 10.58 -14.93 -10.98
N TYR A 169 10.47 -13.62 -11.19
CA TYR A 169 11.59 -12.85 -11.73
C TYR A 169 12.67 -12.69 -10.65
N LEU A 170 13.81 -13.37 -10.82
CA LEU A 170 15.04 -13.07 -10.10
C LEU A 170 15.80 -12.00 -10.88
N TRP A 171 15.78 -10.76 -10.39
CA TRP A 171 16.66 -9.68 -10.87
C TRP A 171 17.92 -9.59 -10.02
#